data_AF-A0A926UT56-F1
#
_entry.id   AF-A0A926UT56-F1
#
_cell.length_a   1.000
_cell.length_b   1.000
_cell.length_c   1.000
_cell.angle_alpha   90.00
_cell.angle_beta   90.00
_cell.angle_gamma   90.00
#
_symmetry.space_group_name_H-M   'P 1'
#
loop_
_entity.id
_entity.type
_entity.pdbx_description
1 polymer ?
#
loop_
_entity_poly.entity_id
_entity_poly.type
_entity_poly.pdbx_seq_one_letter_code
_entity_poly.pdbx_strand_id
1 'polypeptide(L)'
;MGTLIRRKNTHTFYSQLLIFVNMQLRAYPLMSTCSKRAIARKIGRFGKRAKYSPRQPLIARIATALRISKSEAYDQLMTEREYLLRQQ
;
A
#
# COMPACT_ATOMS: atom_id res chain seq x y z
N MET A 1 42.94 21.15 -8.05
CA MET A 1 41.48 21.26 -8.28
C MET A 1 40.88 19.86 -8.27
N GLY A 2 40.56 19.33 -7.09
CA GLY A 2 40.10 17.94 -6.92
C GLY A 2 38.57 17.84 -6.97
N THR A 3 38.04 17.08 -7.92
CA THR A 3 36.60 16.81 -8.06
C THR A 3 36.17 15.77 -7.02
N LEU A 4 35.43 16.20 -6.00
CA LEU A 4 34.77 15.33 -5.03
C LEU A 4 33.61 14.59 -5.70
N ILE A 5 33.86 13.35 -6.15
CA ILE A 5 32.82 12.43 -6.63
C ILE A 5 31.98 12.03 -5.40
N ARG A 6 30.83 12.69 -5.25
CA ARG A 6 29.78 12.37 -4.27
C ARG A 6 29.23 10.96 -4.57
N ARG A 7 29.81 9.93 -3.94
CA ARG A 7 29.27 8.56 -3.94
C ARG A 7 27.82 8.60 -3.44
N LYS A 8 26.85 8.53 -4.35
CA LYS A 8 25.45 8.35 -3.99
C LYS A 8 25.28 6.91 -3.53
N ASN A 9 24.78 6.75 -2.31
CA ASN A 9 24.52 5.47 -1.64
C ASN A 9 23.51 4.66 -2.47
N THR A 10 23.97 3.71 -3.27
CA THR A 10 23.15 2.86 -4.14
C THR A 10 22.33 1.83 -3.36
N HIS A 11 22.72 1.53 -2.11
CA HIS A 11 22.05 0.53 -1.27
C HIS A 11 20.61 0.87 -0.90
N THR A 12 20.26 2.15 -0.76
CA THR A 12 18.94 2.59 -0.29
C THR A 12 17.84 2.43 -1.35
N PHE A 13 18.20 2.46 -2.64
CA PHE A 13 17.24 2.34 -3.73
C PHE A 13 16.84 0.89 -4.00
N TYR A 14 17.79 -0.04 -3.94
CA TYR A 14 17.53 -1.46 -4.17
C TYR A 14 16.70 -2.09 -3.04
N SER A 15 16.88 -1.67 -1.79
CA SER A 15 16.05 -2.13 -0.68
C SER A 15 14.60 -1.66 -0.82
N GLN A 16 14.36 -0.43 -1.28
CA GLN A 16 13.00 0.05 -1.54
C GLN A 16 12.32 -0.65 -2.72
N LEU A 17 13.05 -0.98 -3.80
CA LEU A 17 12.50 -1.70 -4.96
C LEU A 17 12.25 -3.19 -4.67
N LEU A 18 13.11 -3.88 -3.91
CA LEU A 18 12.91 -5.27 -3.50
C LEU A 18 11.70 -5.47 -2.58
N ILE A 19 11.38 -4.49 -1.72
CA ILE A 19 10.18 -4.52 -0.87
C ILE A 19 8.90 -4.60 -1.70
N PHE A 20 8.89 -4.01 -2.90
CA PHE A 20 7.71 -3.99 -3.76
C PHE A 20 7.53 -5.27 -4.59
N VAL A 21 8.56 -6.04 -4.91
CA VAL A 21 8.42 -7.23 -5.77
C VAL A 21 7.81 -8.42 -5.01
N ASN A 22 7.90 -8.44 -3.68
CA ASN A 22 7.37 -9.52 -2.82
C ASN A 22 6.50 -8.98 -1.66
N MET A 23 5.67 -7.96 -1.91
CA MET A 23 4.78 -7.46 -0.87
C MET A 23 3.69 -8.49 -0.55
N GLN A 24 3.73 -9.08 0.64
CA GLN A 24 2.68 -9.98 1.12
C GLN A 24 1.42 -9.18 1.46
N LEU A 25 0.33 -9.47 0.73
CA LEU A 25 -0.98 -8.90 0.98
C LEU A 25 -1.61 -9.54 2.23
N ARG A 26 -1.52 -8.88 3.37
CA ARG A 26 -2.04 -9.37 4.67
C ARG A 26 -3.45 -8.86 4.95
N ALA A 27 -3.72 -7.59 4.64
CA ALA A 27 -5.02 -6.96 4.88
C ALA A 27 -6.03 -7.25 3.75
N TYR A 28 -5.58 -7.25 2.50
CA TYR A 28 -6.43 -7.41 1.31
C TYR A 28 -7.24 -8.72 1.30
N PRO A 29 -6.69 -9.91 1.65
CA PRO A 29 -7.47 -11.14 1.67
C PRO A 29 -8.66 -11.10 2.65
N LEU A 30 -8.51 -10.37 3.76
CA LEU A 30 -9.50 -10.22 4.84
C LEU A 30 -10.67 -9.27 4.50
N MET A 31 -10.59 -8.59 3.35
CA MET A 31 -11.62 -7.68 2.88
C MET A 31 -12.78 -8.42 2.20
N SER A 32 -13.98 -7.84 2.24
CA SER A 32 -15.11 -8.34 1.45
C SER A 32 -14.89 -8.04 -0.04
N THR A 33 -15.57 -8.77 -0.91
CA THR A 33 -15.50 -8.62 -2.37
C THR A 33 -15.75 -7.18 -2.83
N CYS A 34 -16.72 -6.50 -2.21
CA CYS A 34 -17.05 -5.11 -2.54
C CYS A 34 -15.91 -4.14 -2.17
N SER A 35 -15.30 -4.33 -0.99
CA SER A 35 -14.15 -3.53 -0.56
C SER A 35 -12.90 -3.82 -1.40
N LYS A 36 -12.67 -5.08 -1.81
CA LYS A 36 -11.59 -5.47 -2.74
C LYS A 36 -11.71 -4.75 -4.09
N ARG A 37 -12.94 -4.70 -4.64
CA ARG A 37 -13.21 -3.94 -5.88
C ARG A 37 -12.98 -2.43 -5.71
N ALA A 38 -13.33 -1.88 -4.55
CA ALA A 38 -13.16 -0.46 -4.27
C ALA A 38 -11.70 -0.04 -4.11
N ILE A 39 -10.89 -0.85 -3.40
CA ILE A 39 -9.47 -0.54 -3.16
C ILE A 39 -8.63 -0.66 -4.43
N ALA A 40 -8.96 -1.63 -5.29
CA ALA A 40 -8.29 -1.86 -6.57
C ALA A 40 -8.65 -0.85 -7.67
N ARG A 41 -9.62 0.04 -7.45
CA ARG A 41 -10.07 0.99 -8.48
C ARG A 41 -9.04 2.11 -8.69
N LYS A 42 -8.51 2.22 -9.92
CA LYS A 42 -7.57 3.28 -10.34
C LYS A 42 -8.28 4.59 -10.67
N ILE A 43 -9.35 4.51 -11.46
CA ILE A 43 -10.07 5.67 -12.03
C ILE A 43 -11.51 5.70 -11.51
N GLY A 44 -11.98 6.89 -11.12
CA GLY A 44 -13.37 7.15 -10.73
C GLY A 44 -14.27 7.55 -11.92
N ARG A 45 -15.54 7.88 -11.65
CA ARG A 45 -16.56 8.20 -12.68
C ARG A 45 -16.17 9.34 -13.63
N PHE A 46 -15.27 10.22 -13.22
CA PHE A 46 -14.91 11.45 -13.96
C PHE A 46 -13.42 11.49 -14.36
N GLY A 47 -12.80 10.34 -14.63
CA GLY A 47 -11.39 10.27 -15.04
C GLY A 47 -10.37 10.59 -13.93
N LYS A 48 -10.82 11.10 -12.78
CA LYS A 48 -9.97 11.40 -11.63
C LYS A 48 -9.50 10.12 -10.94
N ARG A 49 -8.29 10.16 -10.35
CA ARG A 49 -7.79 9.08 -9.49
C ARG A 49 -8.81 8.79 -8.39
N ALA A 50 -9.25 7.54 -8.28
CA ALA A 50 -10.23 7.18 -7.27
C ALA A 50 -9.61 7.43 -5.88
N LYS A 51 -10.34 8.12 -5.00
CA LYS A 51 -9.99 8.19 -3.58
C LYS A 51 -10.61 6.99 -2.89
N TYR A 52 -9.83 6.31 -2.05
CA TYR A 52 -10.32 5.22 -1.22
C TYR A 52 -10.23 5.67 0.22
N SER A 53 -11.35 5.60 0.93
CA SER A 53 -11.43 5.87 2.36
C SER A 53 -12.05 4.64 3.02
N PRO A 54 -11.27 3.82 3.74
CA PRO A 54 -11.79 2.63 4.40
C PRO A 54 -12.74 3.01 5.52
N ARG A 55 -13.82 2.23 5.68
CA ARG A 55 -14.78 2.41 6.78
C ARG A 55 -14.14 1.99 8.10
N GLN A 56 -14.42 2.70 9.19
CA GLN A 56 -13.88 2.38 10.52
C GLN A 56 -14.10 0.91 10.96
N PRO A 57 -15.27 0.28 10.73
CA PRO A 57 -15.46 -1.14 11.08
C PRO A 57 -14.56 -2.10 10.30
N LEU A 58 -14.20 -1.76 9.05
CA LEU A 58 -13.29 -2.57 8.26
C LEU A 58 -11.88 -2.54 8.86
N ILE A 59 -11.40 -1.35 9.24
CA ILE A 59 -10.09 -1.17 9.89
C ILE A 59 -10.07 -1.95 11.21
N ALA A 60 -11.11 -1.81 12.04
CA ALA A 60 -11.21 -2.53 13.31
C ALA A 60 -11.15 -4.05 13.10
N ARG A 61 -11.88 -4.58 12.11
CA ARG A 61 -11.85 -6.03 11.80
C ARG A 61 -10.46 -6.50 11.35
N ILE A 62 -9.78 -5.73 10.50
CA ILE A 62 -8.42 -6.05 10.05
C ILE A 62 -7.43 -6.00 11.23
N ALA A 63 -7.53 -4.97 12.06
CA ALA A 63 -6.71 -4.81 13.26
C ALA A 63 -6.85 -6.02 14.21
N THR A 64 -8.08 -6.46 14.48
CA THR A 64 -8.34 -7.64 15.31
C THR A 64 -7.79 -8.91 14.67
N ALA A 65 -8.01 -9.11 13.36
CA ALA A 65 -7.55 -10.31 12.67
C ALA A 65 -6.02 -10.43 12.59
N LEU A 66 -5.32 -9.29 12.45
CA LEU A 66 -3.87 -9.23 12.37
C LEU A 66 -3.18 -8.98 13.72
N ARG A 67 -3.96 -8.77 14.80
CA ARG A 67 -3.49 -8.42 16.15
C ARG A 67 -2.55 -7.20 16.16
N ILE A 68 -2.90 -6.18 15.38
CA ILE A 68 -2.14 -4.92 15.25
C ILE A 68 -3.03 -3.74 15.65
N SER A 69 -2.44 -2.56 15.80
CA SER A 69 -3.21 -1.34 16.08
C SER A 69 -4.07 -0.91 14.88
N LYS A 70 -5.09 -0.08 15.14
CA LYS A 70 -5.96 0.45 14.08
C LYS A 70 -5.19 1.35 13.10
N SER A 71 -4.20 2.10 13.58
CA SER A 71 -3.33 2.93 12.75
C SER A 71 -2.47 2.06 11.83
N GLU A 72 -1.80 1.04 12.37
CA GLU A 72 -0.99 0.10 11.56
C GLU A 72 -1.86 -0.65 10.54
N ALA A 73 -3.08 -1.05 10.92
CA ALA A 73 -4.01 -1.68 10.00
C ALA A 73 -4.42 -0.75 8.86
N TYR A 74 -4.59 0.55 9.14
CA TYR A 74 -4.86 1.56 8.13
C TYR A 74 -3.66 1.73 7.19
N ASP A 75 -2.46 1.89 7.74
CA ASP A 75 -1.23 2.09 6.97
C ASP A 75 -0.95 0.88 6.08
N GLN A 76 -1.02 -0.33 6.63
CA GLN A 76 -0.88 -1.59 5.89
C GLN A 76 -1.87 -1.65 4.72
N LEU A 77 -3.14 -1.32 4.95
CA LEU A 77 -4.17 -1.32 3.92
C LEU A 77 -3.88 -0.30 2.80
N MET A 78 -3.38 0.88 3.15
CA MET A 78 -3.03 1.92 2.18
C MET A 78 -1.77 1.54 1.38
N THR A 79 -0.76 0.95 2.02
CA THR A 79 0.42 0.44 1.32
C THR A 79 0.06 -0.67 0.34
N GLU A 80 -0.76 -1.63 0.76
CA GLU A 80 -1.26 -2.70 -0.11
C GLU A 80 -2.07 -2.15 -1.28
N ARG A 81 -2.88 -1.10 -1.05
CA ARG A 81 -3.59 -0.41 -2.13
C ARG A 81 -2.65 0.14 -3.18
N GLU A 82 -1.59 0.83 -2.76
CA GLU A 82 -0.63 1.41 -3.71
C GLU A 82 0.06 0.33 -4.53
N TYR A 83 0.41 -0.79 -3.90
CA TYR A 83 0.94 -1.95 -4.60
C TYR A 83 -0.06 -2.48 -5.64
N LEU A 84 -1.32 -2.72 -5.27
CA LEU A 84 -2.36 -3.20 -6.18
C LEU A 84 -2.61 -2.28 -7.37
N LEU A 85 -2.47 -0.96 -7.18
CA LEU A 85 -2.64 0.02 -8.26
C LEU A 85 -1.46 0.08 -9.24
N ARG A 86 -0.26 -0.38 -8.83
CA ARG A 86 0.92 -0.43 -9.70
C ARG A 86 0.99 -1.70 -10.54
N GLN A 87 0.40 -2.80 -10.06
CA GLN A 87 0.32 -4.07 -10.77
C GLN A 87 -0.80 -4.12 -11.85
N GLN A 88 -1.57 -3.04 -12.00
CA GLN A 88 -2.63 -2.87 -13.01
C GLN A 88 -2.25 -1.84 -14.08
#